data_AF-A0A956E6Y1-F1
#
_entry.id   AF-A0A956E6Y1-F1
#
_cell.length_a   1.000
_cell.length_b   1.000
_cell.length_c   1.000
_cell.angle_alpha   90.00
_cell.angle_beta   90.00
_cell.angle_gamma   90.00
#
_symmetry.space_group_name_H-M   'P 1'
#
loop_
_entity.id
_entity.type
_entity.pdbx_description
1 polymer ?
#
loop_
_entity_poly.entity_id
_entity_poly.type
_entity_poly.pdbx_seq_one_letter_code
_entity_poly.pdbx_strand_id
1 'polypeptide(L)'
;RLEPSALNDVYRVVHGLKSAASAEGDNVTTWYCHGLEEHILQARGEIGRERQLLVEVARHRAVLAALLDDPRRALATLARLARVTMDGPPPESGSSPPTAPEPEQGSLQVPEQALDSLLDRLQRLEQVHDDLNRAADLATQFGAKSRQQRESLNEALRMIGPPRPWGAPEAALRIVEQVARGLGTSAGWAARGVQAMRLSSERIRTETSSTRSDLTQLRRTSLRWLLGRLESAALELAEQQGKQVRVQLKGGDLPIDRRLAERLLDPALQLVRNAITHAFAEHGRGQLWLEASRVGGWLRLSVEDDGRGLDVAGLQALVPGPEGLDAASAALTPFVSTRQHADAFAGRGVGLPMAEALLAKLGGTLHLMSREPRGARALIELPAESGLIDTVWLTHDDYSFGLPVMYARRVVKNSERIGAISLARCLGLPPSRRPLTRAVELDIAGLTPVYLSVSGVLPVETVNIHAVPPSIARRGPYSGAVLRRGGQLGLVLHGPVVALRAQVVASGTSSSLPPAR
;
A
#
# COMPACT_ATOMS: atom_id res chain seq x y z
N ARG A 1 8.35 30.78 39.55
CA ARG A 1 7.03 30.47 40.13
C ARG A 1 6.09 30.36 38.94
N LEU A 2 5.53 29.18 38.65
CA LEU A 2 4.67 28.97 37.49
C LEU A 2 3.25 29.38 37.87
N GLU A 3 2.77 30.49 37.32
CA GLU A 3 1.39 30.98 37.44
C GLU A 3 0.44 30.03 36.69
N PRO A 4 -0.79 29.78 37.18
CA PRO A 4 -1.77 28.91 36.50
C PRO A 4 -2.14 29.35 35.07
N SER A 5 -1.87 30.60 34.69
CA SER A 5 -2.08 31.12 33.35
C SER A 5 -1.00 30.70 32.33
N ALA A 6 0.17 30.24 32.78
CA ALA A 6 1.33 29.98 31.91
C ALA A 6 1.07 28.89 30.85
N LEU A 7 0.26 27.88 31.18
CA LEU A 7 -0.08 26.79 30.25
C LEU A 7 -0.94 27.29 29.08
N ASN A 8 -1.85 28.24 29.34
CA ASN A 8 -2.69 28.86 28.31
C ASN A 8 -1.88 29.77 27.37
N ASP A 9 -0.82 30.38 27.86
CA ASP A 9 0.08 31.20 27.04
C ASP A 9 0.95 30.33 26.15
N VAL A 10 1.50 29.25 26.69
CA VAL A 10 2.24 28.23 25.91
C VAL A 10 1.33 27.62 24.84
N TYR A 11 0.09 27.27 25.19
CA TYR A 11 -0.90 26.76 24.24
C TYR A 11 -1.13 27.73 23.07
N ARG A 12 -1.34 29.03 23.35
CA ARG A 12 -1.55 30.05 22.31
C ARG A 12 -0.35 30.17 21.37
N VAL A 13 0.86 30.12 21.89
CA VAL A 13 2.09 30.20 21.08
C VAL A 13 2.24 28.95 20.19
N VAL A 14 2.04 27.76 20.76
CA VAL A 14 2.11 26.48 20.01
C VAL A 14 1.04 26.42 18.91
N HIS A 15 -0.18 26.88 19.21
CA HIS A 15 -1.28 26.94 18.24
C HIS A 15 -1.00 27.94 17.10
N GLY A 16 -0.41 29.09 17.42
CA GLY A 16 0.05 30.07 16.43
C GLY A 16 1.13 29.52 15.51
N LEU A 17 2.15 28.86 16.08
CA LEU A 17 3.23 28.22 15.32
C LEU A 17 2.71 27.12 14.38
N LYS A 18 1.77 26.29 14.85
CA LYS A 18 1.10 25.28 14.02
C LYS A 18 0.41 25.90 12.81
N SER A 19 -0.32 27.00 13.04
CA SER A 19 -1.09 27.68 12.00
C SER A 19 -0.17 28.31 10.95
N ALA A 20 0.94 28.92 11.38
CA ALA A 20 1.96 29.48 10.50
C ALA A 20 2.67 28.38 9.68
N ALA A 21 3.13 27.31 10.33
CA ALA A 21 3.80 26.19 9.66
C ALA A 21 2.89 25.49 8.64
N SER A 22 1.60 25.36 8.95
CA SER A 22 0.61 24.77 8.03
C SER A 22 0.37 25.66 6.81
N ALA A 23 0.43 26.99 6.96
CA ALA A 23 0.27 27.92 5.84
C ALA A 23 1.48 27.87 4.89
N GLU A 24 2.67 27.58 5.40
CA GLU A 24 3.90 27.45 4.61
C GLU A 24 4.15 26.02 4.09
N GLY A 25 3.30 25.05 4.45
CA GLY A 25 3.42 23.66 4.00
C GLY A 25 4.47 22.83 4.76
N ASP A 26 4.96 23.30 5.91
CA ASP A 26 5.85 22.54 6.78
C ASP A 26 5.08 21.51 7.62
N ASN A 27 4.91 20.33 7.02
CA ASN A 27 4.18 19.21 7.61
C ASN A 27 4.83 18.67 8.90
N VAL A 28 6.14 18.83 9.08
CA VAL A 28 6.86 18.27 10.24
C VAL A 28 6.62 19.14 11.48
N THR A 29 6.79 20.46 11.32
CA THR A 29 6.52 21.42 12.40
C THR A 29 5.03 21.45 12.75
N THR A 30 4.15 21.33 11.75
CA THR A 30 2.70 21.21 11.96
C THR A 30 2.33 19.99 12.79
N TRP A 31 2.85 18.81 12.43
CA TRP A 31 2.61 17.57 13.17
C TRP A 31 3.11 17.66 14.63
N TYR A 32 4.31 18.20 14.83
CA TYR A 32 4.91 18.30 16.16
C TYR A 32 4.15 19.28 17.07
N CYS A 33 3.81 20.48 16.55
CA CYS A 33 3.03 21.45 17.31
C CYS A 33 1.64 20.94 17.64
N HIS A 34 1.02 20.16 16.74
CA HIS A 34 -0.26 19.52 17.00
C HIS A 34 -0.20 18.50 18.15
N GLY A 35 0.85 17.67 18.20
CA GLY A 35 1.04 16.73 19.31
C GLY A 35 1.27 17.41 20.66
N LEU A 36 2.02 18.52 20.69
CA LEU A 36 2.20 19.32 21.92
C LEU A 36 0.88 19.97 22.38
N GLU A 37 0.10 20.47 21.42
CA GLU A 37 -1.21 21.07 21.68
C GLU A 37 -2.17 20.09 22.35
N GLU A 38 -2.21 18.84 21.87
CA GLU A 38 -3.05 17.78 22.43
C GLU A 38 -2.64 17.43 23.87
N HIS A 39 -1.34 17.28 24.14
CA HIS A 39 -0.85 17.03 25.50
C HIS A 39 -1.15 18.19 26.46
N ILE A 40 -1.05 19.44 25.99
CA ILE A 40 -1.39 20.63 26.78
C ILE A 40 -2.88 20.67 27.12
N LEU A 41 -3.76 20.31 26.18
CA LEU A 41 -5.19 20.22 26.42
C LEU A 41 -5.55 19.11 27.41
N GLN A 42 -4.88 17.96 27.33
CA GLN A 42 -5.12 16.82 28.22
C GLN A 42 -4.66 17.06 29.67
N ALA A 43 -3.63 17.88 29.88
CA ALA A 43 -3.14 18.20 31.22
C ALA A 43 -3.93 19.32 31.93
N ARG A 44 -4.85 19.99 31.22
CA ARG A 44 -5.56 21.18 31.70
C ARG A 44 -6.57 20.82 32.80
N GLY A 45 -6.52 21.55 33.92
CA GLY A 45 -7.41 21.35 35.07
C GLY A 45 -6.80 20.50 36.20
N GLU A 46 -5.59 19.97 36.03
CA GLU A 46 -4.89 19.19 37.06
C GLU A 46 -3.55 19.85 37.43
N ILE A 47 -3.53 20.66 38.50
CA ILE A 47 -2.40 21.51 38.92
C ILE A 47 -1.04 20.76 39.00
N GLY A 48 -1.05 19.47 39.33
CA GLY A 48 0.15 18.62 39.34
C GLY A 48 0.66 18.24 37.95
N ARG A 49 -0.24 17.83 37.05
CA ARG A 49 0.09 17.49 35.65
C ARG A 49 0.46 18.72 34.84
N GLU A 50 -0.20 19.86 35.08
CA GLU A 50 0.12 21.13 34.41
C GLU A 50 1.57 21.56 34.67
N ARG A 51 2.05 21.45 35.92
CA ARG A 51 3.45 21.74 36.27
C ARG A 51 4.43 20.78 35.63
N GLN A 52 4.12 19.47 35.64
CA GLN A 52 4.98 18.46 35.04
C GLN A 52 5.10 18.67 33.53
N LEU A 53 4.00 18.97 32.87
CA LEU A 53 3.96 19.24 31.44
C LEU A 53 4.70 20.54 31.08
N LEU A 54 4.59 21.60 31.88
CA LEU A 54 5.36 22.83 31.66
C LEU A 54 6.88 22.59 31.71
N VAL A 55 7.34 21.71 32.61
CA VAL A 55 8.75 21.32 32.69
C VAL A 55 9.16 20.48 31.46
N GLU A 56 8.26 19.62 30.99
CA GLU A 56 8.48 18.79 29.79
C GLU A 56 8.55 19.64 28.51
N VAL A 57 7.60 20.56 28.31
CA VAL A 57 7.59 21.51 27.20
C VAL A 57 8.84 22.40 27.22
N ALA A 58 9.30 22.82 28.41
CA ALA A 58 10.54 23.57 28.55
C ALA A 58 11.79 22.78 28.10
N ARG A 59 11.81 21.44 28.31
CA ARG A 59 12.88 20.57 27.79
C ARG A 59 12.85 20.46 26.26
N HIS A 60 11.69 20.65 25.65
CA HIS A 60 11.51 20.63 24.21
C HIS A 60 11.87 21.96 23.52
N ARG A 61 12.30 23.00 24.26
CA ARG A 61 12.69 24.29 23.65
C ARG A 61 13.74 24.16 22.55
N ALA A 62 14.72 23.26 22.73
CA ALA A 62 15.80 23.06 21.77
C ALA A 62 15.31 22.38 20.49
N VAL A 63 14.27 21.55 20.61
CA VAL A 63 13.59 20.91 19.47
C VAL A 63 12.76 21.93 18.71
N LEU A 64 11.98 22.75 19.42
CA LEU A 64 11.18 23.83 18.83
C LEU A 64 12.06 24.85 18.09
N ALA A 65 13.22 25.21 18.64
CA ALA A 65 14.19 26.06 17.96
C ALA A 65 14.79 25.38 16.72
N ALA A 66 15.17 24.10 16.82
CA ALA A 66 15.75 23.35 15.70
C ALA A 66 14.76 23.06 14.57
N LEU A 67 13.45 22.99 14.85
CA LEU A 67 12.40 22.82 13.85
C LEU A 67 12.32 24.00 12.88
N LEU A 68 12.69 25.21 13.32
CA LEU A 68 12.70 26.40 12.48
C LEU A 68 13.89 26.46 11.51
N ASP A 69 15.00 25.78 11.84
CA ASP A 69 16.24 25.79 11.03
C ASP A 69 16.39 24.54 10.13
N ASP A 70 16.18 23.33 10.68
CA ASP A 70 16.27 22.06 9.95
C ASP A 70 15.34 20.99 10.56
N PRO A 71 14.15 20.78 9.97
CA PRO A 71 13.13 19.86 10.50
C PRO A 71 13.62 18.41 10.63
N ARG A 72 14.58 17.99 9.79
CA ARG A 72 15.11 16.61 9.81
C ARG A 72 16.11 16.40 10.94
N ARG A 73 16.93 17.41 11.25
CA ARG A 73 17.82 17.38 12.44
C ARG A 73 17.05 17.49 13.76
N ALA A 74 15.94 18.22 13.77
CA ALA A 74 15.09 18.33 14.95
C ALA A 74 14.49 16.99 15.39
N LEU A 75 14.01 16.17 14.44
CA LEU A 75 13.49 14.82 14.70
C LEU A 75 14.54 13.86 15.27
N ALA A 76 15.80 13.97 14.82
CA ALA A 76 16.90 13.18 15.38
C ALA A 76 17.23 13.59 16.83
N THR A 77 17.04 14.86 17.16
CA THR A 77 17.24 15.39 18.52
C THR A 77 16.12 14.97 19.47
N LEU A 78 14.87 14.93 18.99
CA LEU A 78 13.71 14.36 19.70
C LEU A 78 13.92 12.90 20.11
N ALA A 79 14.42 12.08 19.18
CA ALA A 79 14.70 10.67 19.44
C ALA A 79 15.78 10.47 20.52
N ARG A 80 16.69 11.43 20.68
CA ARG A 80 17.70 11.43 21.76
C ARG A 80 17.10 11.87 23.11
N LEU A 81 16.23 12.88 23.13
CA LEU A 81 15.56 13.33 24.36
C LEU A 81 14.62 12.26 24.94
N ALA A 82 13.91 11.52 24.10
CA ALA A 82 13.03 10.41 24.51
C ALA A 82 13.78 9.23 25.16
N ARG A 83 15.09 9.11 24.93
CA ARG A 83 15.94 8.08 25.57
C ARG A 83 16.46 8.51 26.95
N VAL A 84 16.53 9.81 27.22
CA VAL A 84 17.04 10.36 28.50
C VAL A 84 15.97 10.37 29.59
N THR A 85 14.68 10.28 29.23
CA THR A 85 13.56 10.25 30.19
C THR A 85 13.33 8.90 30.89
N MET A 86 14.10 7.85 30.54
CA MET A 86 13.96 6.50 31.12
C MET A 86 14.90 6.21 32.32
N ASP A 87 15.81 7.13 32.68
CA ASP A 87 16.75 6.96 33.79
C ASP A 87 16.32 7.76 35.05
N GLY A 88 15.18 7.38 35.64
CA GLY A 88 14.78 7.80 36.99
C GLY A 88 14.85 6.61 37.96
N PRO A 89 15.24 6.80 39.24
CA PRO A 89 15.43 5.69 40.17
C PRO A 89 14.09 5.00 40.48
N PRO A 90 14.09 3.67 40.68
CA PRO A 90 12.85 2.90 40.82
C PRO A 90 12.14 3.20 42.15
N PRO A 91 10.80 3.25 42.18
CA PRO A 91 10.05 3.31 43.42
C PRO A 91 10.07 1.95 44.13
N GLU A 92 10.07 1.99 45.46
CA GLU A 92 10.21 0.84 46.33
C GLU A 92 9.06 -0.18 46.20
N SER A 93 9.45 -1.43 46.38
CA SER A 93 8.68 -2.67 46.31
C SER A 93 7.47 -2.71 47.25
N GLY A 94 6.29 -2.86 46.66
CA GLY A 94 5.06 -3.27 47.35
C GLY A 94 4.32 -4.35 46.55
N SER A 95 4.36 -5.57 47.08
CA SER A 95 3.50 -6.75 46.81
C SER A 95 3.09 -7.06 45.36
N SER A 96 3.67 -8.15 44.83
CA SER A 96 3.31 -8.79 43.56
C SER A 96 1.82 -9.21 43.49
N PRO A 97 1.07 -8.81 42.45
CA PRO A 97 -0.12 -9.53 42.00
C PRO A 97 0.29 -10.82 41.27
N PRO A 98 -0.62 -11.81 41.12
CA PRO A 98 -0.27 -13.12 40.59
C PRO A 98 0.25 -12.99 39.16
N THR A 99 1.31 -13.76 38.88
CA THR A 99 2.01 -13.87 37.61
C THR A 99 1.02 -13.97 36.44
N ALA A 100 0.85 -12.87 35.72
CA ALA A 100 0.36 -12.93 34.35
C ALA A 100 1.34 -13.79 33.54
N PRO A 101 0.88 -14.69 32.66
CA PRO A 101 1.79 -15.46 31.82
C PRO A 101 2.67 -14.47 31.06
N GLU A 102 3.98 -14.70 31.13
CA GLU A 102 4.97 -13.91 30.42
C GLU A 102 4.52 -13.72 28.96
N PRO A 103 4.68 -12.52 28.38
CA PRO A 103 4.46 -12.38 26.95
C PRO A 103 5.46 -13.31 26.27
N GLU A 104 4.97 -14.40 25.68
CA GLU A 104 5.77 -15.24 24.80
C GLU A 104 6.50 -14.31 23.84
N GLN A 105 7.79 -14.15 24.06
CA GLN A 105 8.69 -13.57 23.07
C GLN A 105 8.60 -14.52 21.89
N GLY A 106 7.73 -14.17 20.93
CA GLY A 106 7.33 -15.05 19.85
C GLY A 106 8.55 -15.59 19.13
N SER A 107 8.95 -16.82 19.49
CA SER A 107 9.97 -17.56 18.80
C SER A 107 9.40 -17.87 17.43
N LEU A 108 10.00 -17.29 16.39
CA LEU A 108 9.60 -17.59 15.03
C LEU A 108 10.08 -19.01 14.75
N GLN A 109 9.18 -20.00 14.89
CA GLN A 109 9.48 -21.38 14.54
C GLN A 109 9.67 -21.44 13.02
N VAL A 110 10.94 -21.47 12.61
CA VAL A 110 11.33 -21.64 11.21
C VAL A 110 11.29 -23.13 10.89
N PRO A 111 10.48 -23.58 9.91
CA PRO A 111 10.54 -24.95 9.43
C PRO A 111 11.94 -25.29 8.96
N GLU A 112 12.50 -26.43 9.38
CA GLU A 112 13.85 -26.89 9.03
C GLU A 112 14.12 -26.84 7.51
N GLN A 113 13.13 -27.28 6.71
CA GLN A 113 13.17 -27.25 5.25
C GLN A 113 13.36 -25.84 4.66
N ALA A 114 12.84 -24.81 5.33
CA ALA A 114 12.94 -23.43 4.87
C ALA A 114 14.28 -22.80 5.27
N LEU A 115 14.90 -23.26 6.37
CA LEU A 115 16.27 -22.91 6.70
C LEU A 115 17.25 -23.52 5.69
N ASP A 116 17.08 -24.80 5.37
CA ASP A 116 17.89 -25.49 4.35
C ASP A 116 17.75 -24.84 2.97
N SER A 117 16.54 -24.47 2.57
CA SER A 117 16.33 -23.78 1.28
C SER A 117 16.98 -22.40 1.23
N LEU A 118 16.99 -21.66 2.35
CA LEU A 118 17.71 -20.38 2.44
C LEU A 118 19.22 -20.58 2.36
N LEU A 119 19.76 -21.61 3.00
CA LEU A 119 21.19 -21.94 2.96
C LEU A 119 21.63 -22.35 1.54
N ASP A 120 20.86 -23.20 0.85
CA ASP A 120 21.14 -23.59 -0.55
C ASP A 120 21.15 -22.36 -1.48
N ARG A 121 20.26 -21.38 -1.23
CA ARG A 121 20.21 -20.14 -2.03
C ARG A 121 21.34 -19.17 -1.72
N LEU A 122 21.79 -19.10 -0.47
CA LEU A 122 23.00 -18.35 -0.13
C LEU A 122 24.21 -18.94 -0.85
N GLN A 123 24.34 -20.27 -0.90
CA GLN A 123 25.39 -20.94 -1.66
C GLN A 123 25.30 -20.64 -3.17
N ARG A 124 24.09 -20.62 -3.75
CA ARG A 124 23.89 -20.22 -5.15
C ARG A 124 24.28 -18.76 -5.40
N LEU A 125 23.96 -17.85 -4.48
CA LEU A 125 24.35 -16.43 -4.58
C LEU A 125 25.87 -16.25 -4.45
N GLU A 126 26.53 -17.00 -3.57
CA GLU A 126 28.00 -17.05 -3.48
C GLU A 126 28.62 -17.50 -4.80
N GLN A 127 28.05 -18.54 -5.42
CA GLN A 127 28.53 -19.00 -6.73
C GLN A 127 28.37 -17.93 -7.83
N VAL A 128 27.29 -17.15 -7.81
CA VAL A 128 27.09 -16.04 -8.74
C VAL A 128 28.06 -14.89 -8.46
N HIS A 129 28.38 -14.63 -7.19
CA HIS A 129 29.40 -13.65 -6.81
C HIS A 129 30.78 -14.04 -7.36
N ASP A 130 31.17 -15.31 -7.22
CA ASP A 130 32.42 -15.83 -7.77
C ASP A 130 32.48 -15.72 -9.29
N ASP A 131 31.39 -16.02 -9.99
CA ASP A 131 31.30 -15.88 -11.44
C ASP A 131 31.43 -14.41 -11.88
N LEU A 132 30.87 -13.47 -11.10
CA LEU A 132 31.05 -12.03 -11.35
C LEU A 132 32.49 -11.57 -11.13
N ASN A 133 33.14 -12.03 -10.06
CA ASN A 133 34.54 -11.72 -9.80
C ASN A 133 35.44 -12.21 -10.94
N ARG A 134 35.20 -13.44 -11.42
CA ARG A 134 35.91 -13.98 -12.61
C ARG A 134 35.68 -13.12 -13.85
N ALA A 135 34.44 -12.66 -14.09
CA ALA A 135 34.13 -11.78 -15.21
C ALA A 135 34.83 -10.42 -15.08
N ALA A 136 34.94 -9.87 -13.87
CA ALA A 136 35.65 -8.64 -13.58
C ALA A 136 37.17 -8.79 -13.79
N ASP A 137 37.75 -9.93 -13.41
CA ASP A 137 39.17 -10.25 -13.68
C ASP A 137 39.44 -10.31 -15.19
N LEU A 138 38.56 -10.95 -15.96
CA LEU A 138 38.65 -10.99 -17.42
C LEU A 138 38.57 -9.59 -18.04
N ALA A 139 37.67 -8.74 -17.54
CA ALA A 139 37.56 -7.35 -18.01
C ALA A 139 38.83 -6.54 -17.70
N THR A 140 39.43 -6.75 -16.53
CA THR A 140 40.68 -6.12 -16.12
C THR A 140 41.85 -6.55 -17.02
N GLN A 141 41.95 -7.86 -17.29
CA GLN A 141 42.96 -8.43 -18.20
C GLN A 141 42.80 -7.91 -19.63
N PHE A 142 41.56 -7.83 -20.13
CA PHE A 142 41.26 -7.23 -21.44
C PHE A 142 41.69 -5.76 -21.50
N GLY A 143 41.40 -4.99 -20.45
CA GLY A 143 41.82 -3.59 -20.35
C GLY A 143 43.34 -3.43 -20.37
N ALA A 144 44.07 -4.27 -19.63
CA ALA A 144 45.53 -4.29 -19.65
C ALA A 144 46.09 -4.66 -21.04
N LYS A 145 45.52 -5.68 -21.68
CA LYS A 145 45.96 -6.12 -23.01
C LYS A 145 45.70 -5.08 -24.09
N SER A 146 44.55 -4.40 -24.01
CA SER A 146 44.21 -3.31 -24.93
C SER A 146 45.16 -2.12 -24.79
N ARG A 147 45.57 -1.77 -23.55
CA ARG A 147 46.59 -0.73 -23.33
C ARG A 147 47.93 -1.11 -23.95
N GLN A 148 48.39 -2.34 -23.73
CA GLN A 148 49.61 -2.86 -24.33
C GLN A 148 49.57 -2.79 -25.87
N GLN A 149 48.47 -3.24 -26.48
CA GLN A 149 48.29 -3.20 -27.94
C GLN A 149 48.33 -1.77 -28.50
N ARG A 150 47.71 -0.82 -27.80
CA ARG A 150 47.73 0.60 -28.16
C ARG A 150 49.15 1.18 -28.11
N GLU A 151 49.94 0.82 -27.11
CA GLU A 151 51.35 1.24 -26.99
C GLU A 151 52.20 0.66 -28.12
N SER A 152 52.07 -0.63 -28.41
CA SER A 152 52.76 -1.26 -29.55
C SER A 152 52.36 -0.64 -30.89
N LEU A 153 51.08 -0.32 -31.08
CA LEU A 153 50.62 0.37 -32.28
C LEU A 153 51.21 1.78 -32.41
N ASN A 154 51.27 2.54 -31.31
CA ASN A 154 51.90 3.86 -31.29
C ASN A 154 53.40 3.78 -31.63
N GLU A 155 54.09 2.76 -31.15
CA GLU A 155 55.49 2.50 -31.50
C GLU A 155 55.65 2.20 -32.99
N ALA A 156 54.82 1.31 -33.55
CA ALA A 156 54.81 1.03 -34.98
C ALA A 156 54.56 2.30 -35.82
N LEU A 157 53.60 3.14 -35.43
CA LEU A 157 53.30 4.41 -36.09
C LEU A 157 54.50 5.37 -36.04
N ARG A 158 55.22 5.44 -34.92
CA ARG A 158 56.46 6.21 -34.79
C ARG A 158 57.57 5.71 -35.72
N MET A 159 57.69 4.40 -35.88
CA MET A 159 58.68 3.79 -36.78
C MET A 159 58.39 4.03 -38.26
N ILE A 160 57.11 4.09 -38.65
CA ILE A 160 56.69 4.37 -40.04
C ILE A 160 57.08 5.80 -40.42
N GLY A 161 56.74 6.78 -39.59
CA GLY A 161 57.08 8.19 -39.83
C GLY A 161 56.49 8.75 -41.15
N PRO A 162 57.05 9.85 -41.71
CA PRO A 162 56.60 10.41 -42.98
C PRO A 162 56.89 9.47 -44.17
N PRO A 163 56.12 9.58 -45.28
CA PRO A 163 56.20 8.67 -46.42
C PRO A 163 57.59 8.66 -47.05
N ARG A 164 58.10 7.45 -47.32
CA ARG A 164 59.43 7.23 -47.92
C ARG A 164 59.28 6.41 -49.22
N PRO A 165 60.18 6.57 -50.21
CA PRO A 165 60.09 5.88 -51.50
C PRO A 165 60.12 4.35 -51.43
N TRP A 166 60.76 3.79 -50.40
CA TRP A 166 60.92 2.34 -50.19
C TRP A 166 59.92 1.76 -49.17
N GLY A 167 58.92 2.54 -48.73
CA GLY A 167 57.85 2.07 -47.86
C GLY A 167 58.19 2.01 -46.36
N ALA A 168 57.27 1.41 -45.59
CA ALA A 168 57.36 1.28 -44.13
C ALA A 168 58.41 0.23 -43.72
N PRO A 169 59.11 0.40 -42.58
CA PRO A 169 60.03 -0.60 -42.07
C PRO A 169 59.32 -1.94 -41.77
N GLU A 170 59.95 -3.06 -42.15
CA GLU A 170 59.42 -4.41 -41.91
C GLU A 170 59.12 -4.68 -40.42
N ALA A 171 59.94 -4.12 -39.53
CA ALA A 171 59.70 -4.20 -38.09
C ALA A 171 58.38 -3.54 -37.66
N ALA A 172 57.99 -2.41 -38.28
CA ALA A 172 56.73 -1.74 -37.97
C ALA A 172 55.52 -2.54 -38.49
N LEU A 173 55.63 -3.10 -39.70
CA LEU A 173 54.60 -3.97 -40.28
C LEU A 173 54.36 -5.21 -39.41
N ARG A 174 55.42 -5.86 -38.90
CA ARG A 174 55.30 -7.00 -37.98
C ARG A 174 54.56 -6.65 -36.69
N ILE A 175 54.79 -5.47 -36.12
CA ILE A 175 54.07 -5.02 -34.92
C ILE A 175 52.59 -4.80 -35.23
N VAL A 176 52.26 -4.16 -36.36
CA VAL A 176 50.86 -3.96 -36.79
C VAL A 176 50.15 -5.30 -37.00
N GLU A 177 50.79 -6.27 -37.66
CA GLU A 177 50.23 -7.62 -37.83
C GLU A 177 50.02 -8.35 -36.50
N GLN A 178 50.93 -8.18 -35.54
CA GLN A 178 50.80 -8.77 -34.21
C GLN A 178 49.65 -8.13 -33.41
N VAL A 179 49.49 -6.80 -33.49
CA VAL A 179 48.36 -6.09 -32.89
C VAL A 179 47.04 -6.49 -33.56
N ALA A 180 46.98 -6.58 -34.89
CA ALA A 180 45.78 -7.00 -35.63
C ALA A 180 45.33 -8.41 -35.23
N ARG A 181 46.26 -9.37 -35.14
CA ARG A 181 45.97 -10.72 -34.61
C ARG A 181 45.51 -10.69 -33.15
N GLY A 182 46.13 -9.85 -32.32
CA GLY A 182 45.77 -9.67 -30.92
C GLY A 182 44.40 -9.00 -30.70
N LEU A 183 43.94 -8.15 -31.60
CA LEU A 183 42.62 -7.51 -31.51
C LEU A 183 41.50 -8.54 -31.69
N GLY A 184 41.68 -9.51 -32.60
CA GLY A 184 40.72 -10.60 -32.80
C GLY A 184 40.52 -11.45 -31.54
N THR A 185 41.60 -11.78 -30.82
CA THR A 185 41.50 -12.52 -29.55
C THR A 185 40.90 -11.67 -28.43
N SER A 186 41.22 -10.38 -28.39
CA SER A 186 40.72 -9.44 -27.38
C SER A 186 39.22 -9.20 -27.51
N ALA A 187 38.70 -9.09 -28.75
CA ALA A 187 37.26 -9.02 -29.00
C ALA A 187 36.52 -10.26 -28.49
N GLY A 188 37.10 -11.45 -28.68
CA GLY A 188 36.55 -12.70 -28.16
C GLY A 188 36.56 -12.81 -26.62
N TRP A 189 37.47 -12.12 -25.94
CA TRP A 189 37.47 -12.02 -24.46
C TRP A 189 36.42 -11.04 -23.96
N ALA A 190 36.31 -9.86 -24.59
CA ALA A 190 35.28 -8.88 -24.24
C ALA A 190 33.86 -9.43 -24.40
N ALA A 191 33.58 -10.13 -25.51
CA ALA A 191 32.30 -10.78 -25.75
C ALA A 191 31.95 -11.82 -24.66
N ARG A 192 32.93 -12.65 -24.26
CA ARG A 192 32.77 -13.63 -23.18
C ARG A 192 32.52 -12.98 -21.83
N GLY A 193 33.24 -11.91 -21.50
CA GLY A 193 33.03 -11.16 -20.26
C GLY A 193 31.62 -10.55 -20.17
N VAL A 194 31.15 -9.91 -21.25
CA VAL A 194 29.79 -9.35 -21.32
C VAL A 194 28.73 -10.44 -21.20
N GLN A 195 28.91 -11.58 -21.87
CA GLN A 195 27.97 -12.70 -21.80
C GLN A 195 27.91 -13.32 -20.41
N ALA A 196 29.07 -13.51 -19.75
CA ALA A 196 29.13 -13.99 -18.37
C ALA A 196 28.38 -13.04 -17.42
N MET A 197 28.60 -11.72 -17.55
CA MET A 197 27.95 -10.73 -16.70
C MET A 197 26.43 -10.69 -16.89
N ARG A 198 25.93 -10.87 -18.13
CA ARG A 198 24.49 -10.99 -18.40
C ARG A 198 23.88 -12.22 -17.75
N LEU A 199 24.51 -13.39 -17.90
CA LEU A 199 24.05 -14.64 -17.28
C LEU A 199 24.04 -14.54 -15.75
N SER A 200 25.08 -13.96 -15.16
CA SER A 200 25.12 -13.69 -13.72
C SER A 200 24.01 -12.72 -13.28
N SER A 201 23.75 -11.64 -14.05
CA SER A 201 22.66 -10.71 -13.73
C SER A 201 21.28 -11.36 -13.76
N GLU A 202 21.04 -12.27 -14.72
CA GLU A 202 19.79 -13.03 -14.78
C GLU A 202 19.66 -13.97 -13.57
N ARG A 203 20.74 -14.70 -13.23
CA ARG A 203 20.79 -15.58 -12.05
C ARG A 203 20.56 -14.82 -10.74
N ILE A 204 21.19 -13.66 -10.54
CA ILE A 204 20.94 -12.81 -9.36
C ILE A 204 19.45 -12.48 -9.27
N ARG A 205 18.83 -12.08 -10.39
CA ARG A 205 17.42 -11.71 -10.40
C ARG A 205 16.51 -12.89 -10.05
N THR A 206 16.78 -14.08 -10.57
CA THR A 206 16.00 -15.28 -10.24
C THR A 206 16.19 -15.67 -8.78
N GLU A 207 17.43 -15.75 -8.29
CA GLU A 207 17.73 -16.13 -6.91
C GLU A 207 17.17 -15.12 -5.90
N THR A 208 17.30 -13.81 -6.15
CA THR A 208 16.71 -12.78 -5.29
C THR A 208 15.19 -12.81 -5.27
N SER A 209 14.54 -13.05 -6.43
CA SER A 209 13.09 -13.20 -6.51
C SER A 209 12.62 -14.43 -5.72
N SER A 210 13.30 -15.55 -5.89
CA SER A 210 13.01 -16.78 -5.15
C SER A 210 13.20 -16.52 -3.66
N THR A 211 14.36 -16.03 -3.21
CA THR A 211 14.66 -15.80 -1.78
C THR A 211 13.62 -14.89 -1.13
N ARG A 212 13.14 -13.87 -1.85
CA ARG A 212 12.05 -13.02 -1.38
C ARG A 212 10.75 -13.81 -1.18
N SER A 213 10.42 -14.76 -2.07
CA SER A 213 9.26 -15.64 -1.92
C SER A 213 9.36 -16.49 -0.65
N ASP A 214 10.50 -17.13 -0.40
CA ASP A 214 10.69 -18.01 0.77
C ASP A 214 10.65 -17.22 2.08
N LEU A 215 11.30 -16.06 2.13
CA LEU A 215 11.21 -15.15 3.27
C LEU A 215 9.77 -14.68 3.52
N THR A 216 8.96 -14.55 2.47
CA THR A 216 7.54 -14.23 2.61
C THR A 216 6.77 -15.42 3.21
N GLN A 217 7.11 -16.66 2.82
CA GLN A 217 6.51 -17.87 3.38
C GLN A 217 6.85 -18.05 4.87
N LEU A 218 8.09 -17.79 5.26
CA LEU A 218 8.55 -17.87 6.66
C LEU A 218 7.87 -16.88 7.59
N ARG A 219 7.34 -15.78 7.04
CA ARG A 219 6.66 -14.72 7.80
C ARG A 219 5.16 -14.91 7.86
N ARG A 220 4.63 -16.02 7.30
CA ARG A 220 3.21 -16.33 7.35
C ARG A 220 2.81 -16.69 8.78
N THR A 221 1.76 -16.04 9.25
CA THR A 221 1.08 -16.33 10.49
C THR A 221 -0.40 -16.60 10.20
N SER A 222 -1.10 -17.17 11.16
CA SER A 222 -2.54 -17.38 11.08
C SER A 222 -3.27 -16.10 11.48
N LEU A 223 -4.36 -15.77 10.78
CA LEU A 223 -5.26 -14.67 11.14
C LEU A 223 -5.99 -14.87 12.48
N ARG A 224 -5.87 -16.05 13.10
CA ARG A 224 -6.44 -16.37 14.42
C ARG A 224 -6.04 -15.37 15.49
N TRP A 225 -4.78 -14.92 15.48
CA TRP A 225 -4.30 -13.89 16.41
C TRP A 225 -5.06 -12.57 16.23
N LEU A 226 -5.26 -12.12 14.98
CA LEU A 226 -5.99 -10.88 14.68
C LEU A 226 -7.46 -11.02 15.10
N LEU A 227 -8.13 -12.09 14.66
CA LEU A 227 -9.54 -12.30 14.97
C LEU A 227 -9.79 -12.43 16.48
N GLY A 228 -8.92 -13.12 17.22
CA GLY A 228 -9.01 -13.21 18.68
C GLY A 228 -8.82 -11.87 19.37
N ARG A 229 -7.88 -11.03 18.91
CA ARG A 229 -7.71 -9.66 19.43
C ARG A 229 -8.95 -8.79 19.19
N LEU A 230 -9.57 -8.92 18.02
CA LEU A 230 -10.81 -8.21 17.69
C LEU A 230 -11.99 -8.69 18.55
N GLU A 231 -12.10 -10.00 18.79
CA GLU A 231 -13.10 -10.57 19.68
C GLU A 231 -12.97 -10.06 21.11
N SER A 232 -11.77 -10.12 21.71
CA SER A 232 -11.53 -9.61 23.06
C SER A 232 -11.91 -8.14 23.17
N ALA A 233 -11.47 -7.30 22.23
CA ALA A 233 -11.80 -5.89 22.21
C ALA A 233 -13.31 -5.62 22.05
N ALA A 234 -14.01 -6.44 21.25
CA ALA A 234 -15.45 -6.33 21.07
C ALA A 234 -16.21 -6.62 22.38
N LEU A 235 -15.81 -7.70 23.08
CA LEU A 235 -16.43 -8.12 24.34
C LEU A 235 -16.15 -7.12 25.46
N GLU A 236 -14.90 -6.68 25.62
CA GLU A 236 -14.51 -5.65 26.60
C GLU A 236 -15.30 -4.34 26.40
N LEU A 237 -15.43 -3.89 25.15
CA LEU A 237 -16.17 -2.67 24.84
C LEU A 237 -17.67 -2.83 25.05
N ALA A 238 -18.24 -4.01 24.74
CA ALA A 238 -19.63 -4.30 24.98
C ALA A 238 -19.94 -4.27 26.48
N GLU A 239 -19.07 -4.85 27.31
CA GLU A 239 -19.18 -4.83 28.77
C GLU A 239 -19.13 -3.40 29.33
N GLN A 240 -18.16 -2.59 28.88
CA GLN A 240 -18.05 -1.17 29.27
C GLN A 240 -19.30 -0.35 28.92
N GLN A 241 -20.02 -0.72 27.85
CA GLN A 241 -21.23 -0.04 27.39
C GLN A 241 -22.54 -0.71 27.87
N GLY A 242 -22.46 -1.72 28.74
CA GLY A 242 -23.64 -2.44 29.24
C GLY A 242 -24.41 -3.23 28.17
N LYS A 243 -23.74 -3.68 27.11
CA LYS A 243 -24.31 -4.43 25.98
C LYS A 243 -23.96 -5.92 26.06
N GLN A 244 -24.85 -6.79 25.57
CA GLN A 244 -24.59 -8.23 25.46
C GLN A 244 -24.34 -8.62 24.01
N VAL A 245 -23.10 -8.89 23.63
CA VAL A 245 -22.73 -9.22 22.24
C VAL A 245 -22.18 -10.64 22.15
N ARG A 246 -22.66 -11.42 21.18
CA ARG A 246 -22.05 -12.70 20.79
C ARG A 246 -21.16 -12.47 19.57
N VAL A 247 -19.90 -12.88 19.67
CA VAL A 247 -18.95 -12.81 18.55
C VAL A 247 -18.82 -14.19 17.90
N GLN A 248 -18.85 -14.24 16.57
CA GLN A 248 -18.56 -15.44 15.78
C GLN A 248 -17.34 -15.20 14.90
N LEU A 249 -16.37 -16.10 14.98
CA LEU A 249 -15.13 -16.04 14.22
C LEU A 249 -15.13 -17.07 13.09
N LYS A 250 -14.71 -16.66 11.89
CA LYS A 250 -14.51 -17.56 10.75
C LYS A 250 -13.25 -17.20 9.99
N GLY A 251 -12.52 -18.23 9.52
CA GLY A 251 -11.32 -18.03 8.69
C GLY A 251 -10.06 -17.66 9.46
N GLY A 252 -9.99 -17.96 10.76
CA GLY A 252 -8.79 -17.73 11.56
C GLY A 252 -7.56 -18.49 11.04
N ASP A 253 -7.72 -19.68 10.47
CA ASP A 253 -6.61 -20.49 9.94
C ASP A 253 -6.00 -19.96 8.64
N LEU A 254 -6.53 -18.86 8.10
CA LEU A 254 -6.04 -18.30 6.85
C LEU A 254 -4.61 -17.73 7.03
N PRO A 255 -3.62 -18.18 6.22
CA PRO A 255 -2.25 -17.71 6.33
C PRO A 255 -2.08 -16.30 5.74
N ILE A 256 -1.36 -15.42 6.44
CA ILE A 256 -1.08 -14.03 6.05
C ILE A 256 0.32 -13.61 6.50
N ASP A 257 0.98 -12.65 5.83
CA ASP A 257 2.19 -12.02 6.36
C ASP A 257 1.92 -11.36 7.73
N ARG A 258 2.77 -11.63 8.72
CA ARG A 258 2.63 -11.10 10.08
C ARG A 258 2.56 -9.57 10.15
N ARG A 259 3.38 -8.83 9.38
CA ARG A 259 3.33 -7.35 9.39
C ARG A 259 2.03 -6.84 8.79
N LEU A 260 1.49 -7.55 7.81
CA LEU A 260 0.18 -7.20 7.24
C LEU A 260 -0.92 -7.39 8.30
N ALA A 261 -0.90 -8.51 9.04
CA ALA A 261 -1.83 -8.73 10.16
C ALA A 261 -1.71 -7.66 11.26
N GLU A 262 -0.48 -7.32 11.67
CA GLU A 262 -0.22 -6.28 12.67
C GLU A 262 -0.73 -4.91 12.22
N ARG A 263 -0.52 -4.54 10.95
CA ARG A 263 -1.00 -3.26 10.40
C ARG A 263 -2.51 -3.23 10.16
N LEU A 264 -3.16 -4.39 10.03
CA LEU A 264 -4.62 -4.50 9.90
C LEU A 264 -5.35 -4.40 11.24
N LEU A 265 -4.64 -4.56 12.36
CA LEU A 265 -5.25 -4.54 13.69
C LEU A 265 -5.98 -3.21 13.96
N ASP A 266 -5.30 -2.08 13.79
CA ASP A 266 -5.86 -0.75 14.06
C ASP A 266 -7.13 -0.44 13.22
N PRO A 267 -7.13 -0.56 11.88
CA PRO A 267 -8.33 -0.29 11.09
C PRO A 267 -9.46 -1.27 11.41
N ALA A 268 -9.17 -2.55 11.65
CA ALA A 268 -10.21 -3.53 12.00
C ALA A 268 -10.80 -3.28 13.40
N LEU A 269 -9.97 -2.92 14.40
CA LEU A 269 -10.44 -2.51 15.73
C LEU A 269 -11.38 -1.33 15.65
N GLN A 270 -11.08 -0.37 14.77
CA GLN A 270 -11.95 0.79 14.58
C GLN A 270 -13.33 0.40 14.01
N LEU A 271 -13.39 -0.56 13.09
CA LEU A 271 -14.67 -1.08 12.57
C LEU A 271 -15.46 -1.82 13.66
N VAL A 272 -14.79 -2.64 14.47
CA VAL A 272 -15.41 -3.33 15.61
C VAL A 272 -15.95 -2.32 16.62
N ARG A 273 -15.18 -1.28 16.98
CA ARG A 273 -15.63 -0.20 17.86
C ARG A 273 -16.88 0.49 17.33
N ASN A 274 -16.93 0.76 16.03
CA ASN A 274 -18.09 1.37 15.39
C ASN A 274 -19.32 0.46 15.47
N ALA A 275 -19.16 -0.84 15.20
CA ALA A 275 -20.24 -1.82 15.30
C ALA A 275 -20.78 -1.90 16.75
N ILE A 276 -19.92 -2.04 17.75
CA ILE A 276 -20.36 -2.13 19.15
C ILE A 276 -21.02 -0.82 19.62
N THR A 277 -20.39 0.32 19.35
CA THR A 277 -20.86 1.63 19.84
C THR A 277 -22.17 2.03 19.18
N HIS A 278 -22.30 1.81 17.87
CA HIS A 278 -23.40 2.35 17.10
C HIS A 278 -24.39 1.31 16.59
N ALA A 279 -24.07 0.04 16.40
CA ALA A 279 -25.05 -0.89 15.83
C ALA A 279 -26.10 -1.32 16.86
N PHE A 280 -25.70 -1.57 18.10
CA PHE A 280 -26.56 -2.12 19.14
C PHE A 280 -27.13 -1.04 20.06
N ALA A 281 -28.41 -1.17 20.41
CA ALA A 281 -29.06 -0.32 21.41
C ALA A 281 -28.37 -0.47 22.78
N GLU A 282 -28.47 0.56 23.63
CA GLU A 282 -28.04 0.45 25.03
C GLU A 282 -28.84 -0.67 25.70
N HIS A 283 -28.15 -1.63 26.33
CA HIS A 283 -28.72 -2.87 26.91
C HIS A 283 -29.25 -3.91 25.90
N GLY A 284 -28.97 -3.72 24.61
CA GLY A 284 -29.36 -4.66 23.56
C GLY A 284 -28.53 -5.95 23.55
N ARG A 285 -29.16 -7.05 23.09
CA ARG A 285 -28.45 -8.26 22.65
C ARG A 285 -28.14 -8.12 21.16
N GLY A 286 -26.90 -8.41 20.78
CA GLY A 286 -26.45 -8.32 19.40
C GLY A 286 -25.51 -9.44 19.01
N GLN A 287 -25.36 -9.64 17.71
CA GLN A 287 -24.44 -10.59 17.12
C GLN A 287 -23.44 -9.88 16.21
N LEU A 288 -22.17 -10.19 16.39
CA LEU A 288 -21.06 -9.70 15.58
C LEU A 288 -20.39 -10.89 14.88
N TRP A 289 -20.24 -10.82 13.56
CA TRP A 289 -19.49 -11.79 12.77
C TRP A 289 -18.18 -11.18 12.29
N LEU A 290 -17.08 -11.87 12.56
CA LEU A 290 -15.74 -11.53 12.07
C LEU A 290 -15.29 -12.65 11.14
N GLU A 291 -15.31 -12.40 9.83
CA GLU A 291 -14.93 -13.40 8.83
C GLU A 291 -13.71 -12.96 8.03
N ALA A 292 -12.71 -13.83 7.93
CA ALA A 292 -11.60 -13.68 7.01
C ALA A 292 -11.70 -14.71 5.88
N SER A 293 -11.44 -14.28 4.65
CA SER A 293 -11.38 -15.18 3.48
C SER A 293 -10.33 -14.70 2.48
N ARG A 294 -9.85 -15.62 1.65
CA ARG A 294 -8.93 -15.32 0.56
C ARG A 294 -9.62 -15.59 -0.76
N VAL A 295 -9.59 -14.62 -1.66
CA VAL A 295 -10.19 -14.72 -2.99
C VAL A 295 -9.14 -14.29 -4.01
N GLY A 296 -8.54 -15.26 -4.70
CA GLY A 296 -7.36 -15.02 -5.54
C GLY A 296 -6.18 -14.46 -4.73
N GLY A 297 -5.60 -13.37 -5.21
CA GLY A 297 -4.52 -12.64 -4.52
C GLY A 297 -4.96 -11.70 -3.39
N TRP A 298 -6.25 -11.67 -3.04
CA TRP A 298 -6.80 -10.72 -2.08
C TRP A 298 -7.23 -11.38 -0.78
N LEU A 299 -6.95 -10.70 0.32
CA LEU A 299 -7.51 -10.98 1.62
C LEU A 299 -8.77 -10.11 1.79
N ARG A 300 -9.86 -10.76 2.19
CA ARG A 300 -11.12 -10.15 2.56
C ARG A 300 -11.32 -10.33 4.06
N LEU A 301 -11.54 -9.25 4.79
CA LEU A 301 -11.89 -9.26 6.20
C LEU A 301 -13.22 -8.52 6.37
N SER A 302 -14.27 -9.19 6.83
CA SER A 302 -15.56 -8.58 7.10
C SER A 302 -15.86 -8.50 8.59
N VAL A 303 -16.41 -7.34 8.98
CA VAL A 303 -17.02 -7.09 10.30
C VAL A 303 -18.50 -6.86 10.04
N GLU A 304 -19.34 -7.78 10.51
CA GLU A 304 -20.79 -7.74 10.25
C GLU A 304 -21.55 -7.73 11.56
N ASP A 305 -22.65 -6.99 11.63
CA ASP A 305 -23.55 -6.92 12.77
C ASP A 305 -25.02 -7.14 12.36
N ASP A 306 -25.87 -7.46 13.34
CA ASP A 306 -27.34 -7.51 13.20
C ASP A 306 -28.04 -6.32 13.86
N GLY A 307 -27.33 -5.21 14.06
CA GLY A 307 -27.82 -4.03 14.75
C GLY A 307 -28.77 -3.17 13.90
N ARG A 308 -28.87 -1.88 14.23
CA ARG A 308 -29.79 -0.94 13.57
C ARG A 308 -29.51 -0.69 12.09
N GLY A 309 -28.39 -1.20 11.56
CA GLY A 309 -27.94 -0.97 10.20
C GLY A 309 -27.32 0.41 9.99
N LEU A 310 -26.95 0.69 8.74
CA LEU A 310 -26.36 1.97 8.37
C LEU A 310 -27.47 3.03 8.28
N ASP A 311 -27.25 4.21 8.88
CA ASP A 311 -28.07 5.40 8.62
C ASP A 311 -27.74 5.94 7.22
N VAL A 312 -28.27 5.27 6.19
CA VAL A 312 -27.99 5.60 4.79
C VAL A 312 -28.41 7.04 4.48
N ALA A 313 -29.51 7.53 5.06
CA ALA A 313 -29.99 8.89 4.88
C ALA A 313 -29.05 9.94 5.52
N GLY A 314 -28.55 9.67 6.73
CA GLY A 314 -27.56 10.53 7.39
C GLY A 314 -26.19 10.52 6.70
N LEU A 315 -25.75 9.36 6.21
CA LEU A 315 -24.53 9.23 5.42
C LEU A 315 -24.64 9.98 4.07
N GLN A 316 -25.82 10.02 3.47
CA GLN A 316 -26.10 10.79 2.24
C GLN A 316 -26.11 12.30 2.46
N ALA A 317 -26.63 12.78 3.59
CA ALA A 317 -26.65 14.21 3.92
C ALA A 317 -25.25 14.79 4.18
N LEU A 318 -24.32 13.93 4.59
CA LEU A 318 -22.92 14.25 4.84
C LEU A 318 -22.10 14.25 3.54
N VAL A 319 -22.54 13.54 2.50
CA VAL A 319 -21.89 13.47 1.19
C VAL A 319 -22.35 14.66 0.33
N PRO A 320 -21.53 15.70 0.09
CA PRO A 320 -21.80 16.57 -1.04
C PRO A 320 -21.75 15.68 -2.27
N GLY A 321 -22.89 15.48 -2.91
CA GLY A 321 -22.97 14.67 -4.11
C GLY A 321 -21.92 15.15 -5.11
N PRO A 322 -21.29 14.27 -5.91
CA PRO A 322 -20.69 14.72 -7.14
C PRO A 322 -21.76 15.53 -7.86
N GLU A 323 -21.46 16.76 -8.26
CA GLU A 323 -22.42 17.64 -8.91
C GLU A 323 -23.20 16.85 -9.98
N GLY A 324 -24.50 16.60 -9.73
CA GLY A 324 -25.38 15.91 -10.64
C GLY A 324 -25.78 14.46 -10.34
N LEU A 325 -25.49 13.86 -9.17
CA LEU A 325 -26.19 12.63 -8.73
C LEU A 325 -27.40 12.99 -7.84
N ASP A 326 -28.61 12.65 -8.31
CA ASP A 326 -29.84 12.91 -7.58
C ASP A 326 -29.88 12.10 -6.29
N ALA A 327 -30.32 12.72 -5.18
CA ALA A 327 -30.32 12.12 -3.84
C ALA A 327 -31.13 10.81 -3.78
N ALA A 328 -32.11 10.64 -4.68
CA ALA A 328 -32.92 9.44 -4.84
C ALA A 328 -32.14 8.24 -5.45
N SER A 329 -31.16 8.47 -6.32
CA SER A 329 -30.31 7.40 -6.89
C SER A 329 -29.27 6.90 -5.89
N ALA A 330 -28.83 7.76 -4.97
CA ALA A 330 -27.97 7.39 -3.86
C ALA A 330 -28.70 6.48 -2.84
N ALA A 331 -30.04 6.57 -2.76
CA ALA A 331 -30.88 5.77 -1.85
C ALA A 331 -30.96 4.27 -2.19
N LEU A 332 -30.58 3.89 -3.40
CA LEU A 332 -30.67 2.51 -3.90
C LEU A 332 -29.33 1.75 -3.87
N THR A 333 -28.28 2.30 -3.24
CA THR A 333 -26.92 1.76 -3.37
C THR A 333 -26.52 0.98 -2.10
N PRO A 334 -26.35 -0.35 -2.14
CA PRO A 334 -25.97 -1.16 -0.97
C PRO A 334 -24.50 -0.98 -0.53
N PHE A 335 -23.80 0.02 -1.05
CA PHE A 335 -22.37 0.24 -0.84
C PHE A 335 -22.08 1.74 -0.71
N VAL A 336 -21.50 2.13 0.42
CA VAL A 336 -20.79 3.41 0.56
C VAL A 336 -19.30 3.09 0.48
N SER A 337 -18.68 3.42 -0.66
CA SER A 337 -17.22 3.43 -0.75
C SER A 337 -16.73 4.76 -0.19
N THR A 338 -16.01 4.71 0.93
CA THR A 338 -15.53 5.92 1.61
C THR A 338 -14.42 6.65 0.82
N ARG A 339 -13.80 5.97 -0.16
CA ARG A 339 -12.74 6.51 -1.06
C ARG A 339 -13.15 7.67 -1.95
N GLN A 340 -14.44 7.88 -2.20
CA GLN A 340 -14.88 9.02 -3.00
C GLN A 340 -15.23 10.26 -2.15
N HIS A 341 -15.35 10.14 -0.82
CA HIS A 341 -15.94 11.21 -0.01
C HIS A 341 -15.34 11.28 1.41
N ALA A 342 -14.02 11.44 1.53
CA ALA A 342 -13.35 11.61 2.82
C ALA A 342 -13.85 12.86 3.61
N ASP A 343 -14.33 13.89 2.92
CA ASP A 343 -14.76 15.16 3.54
C ASP A 343 -16.16 15.09 4.17
N ALA A 344 -16.97 14.11 3.77
CA ALA A 344 -18.35 13.95 4.22
C ALA A 344 -18.45 13.49 5.68
N PHE A 345 -17.53 12.64 6.13
CA PHE A 345 -17.65 11.94 7.42
C PHE A 345 -17.13 12.75 8.61
N ALA A 346 -16.82 14.04 8.43
CA ALA A 346 -16.24 14.91 9.45
C ALA A 346 -17.19 15.27 10.61
N GLY A 347 -18.49 14.92 10.51
CA GLY A 347 -19.53 15.44 11.40
C GLY A 347 -20.02 14.55 12.56
N ARG A 348 -19.69 13.25 12.65
CA ARG A 348 -20.31 12.35 13.65
C ARG A 348 -19.44 11.27 14.31
N GLY A 349 -18.13 11.26 14.12
CA GLY A 349 -17.25 10.35 14.84
C GLY A 349 -15.95 10.02 14.10
N VAL A 350 -14.85 10.13 14.82
CA VAL A 350 -13.45 10.20 14.35
C VAL A 350 -12.92 8.88 13.72
N GLY A 351 -13.76 7.86 13.53
CA GLY A 351 -13.30 6.48 13.28
C GLY A 351 -13.13 6.06 11.81
N LEU A 352 -14.14 6.26 10.97
CA LEU A 352 -14.16 5.70 9.61
C LEU A 352 -13.11 6.31 8.66
N PRO A 353 -12.90 7.65 8.62
CA PRO A 353 -11.86 8.26 7.79
C PRO A 353 -10.45 7.82 8.17
N MET A 354 -10.19 7.60 9.45
CA MET A 354 -8.90 7.12 9.94
C MET A 354 -8.65 5.66 9.52
N ALA A 355 -9.64 4.79 9.69
CA ALA A 355 -9.56 3.40 9.24
C ALA A 355 -9.30 3.31 7.73
N GLU A 356 -9.99 4.15 6.94
CA GLU A 356 -9.77 4.22 5.50
C GLU A 356 -8.37 4.72 5.13
N ALA A 357 -7.88 5.80 5.76
CA ALA A 357 -6.54 6.31 5.50
C ALA A 357 -5.45 5.27 5.80
N LEU A 358 -5.63 4.48 6.86
CA LEU A 358 -4.74 3.37 7.21
C LEU A 358 -4.81 2.24 6.16
N LEU A 359 -6.01 1.89 5.69
CA LEU A 359 -6.21 0.86 4.65
C LEU A 359 -5.69 1.31 3.28
N ALA A 360 -5.81 2.59 2.94
CA ALA A 360 -5.24 3.15 1.72
C ALA A 360 -3.71 3.02 1.68
N LYS A 361 -3.02 3.25 2.82
CA LYS A 361 -1.57 3.00 2.97
C LYS A 361 -1.19 1.51 2.86
N LEU A 362 -2.15 0.61 2.99
CA LEU A 362 -1.99 -0.83 2.80
C LEU A 362 -2.33 -1.28 1.38
N GLY A 363 -2.76 -0.37 0.50
CA GLY A 363 -3.28 -0.71 -0.82
C GLY A 363 -4.67 -1.37 -0.78
N GLY A 364 -5.35 -1.35 0.36
CA GLY A 364 -6.64 -1.99 0.58
C GLY A 364 -7.83 -1.03 0.59
N THR A 365 -9.00 -1.52 0.22
CA THR A 365 -10.29 -0.81 0.18
C THR A 365 -11.15 -1.17 1.37
N LEU A 366 -11.99 -0.24 1.82
CA LEU A 366 -13.08 -0.48 2.75
C LEU A 366 -14.41 -0.29 2.03
N HIS A 367 -15.33 -1.24 2.18
CA HIS A 367 -16.70 -1.16 1.69
C HIS A 367 -17.66 -1.24 2.88
N LEU A 368 -18.67 -0.37 2.92
CA LEU A 368 -19.73 -0.44 3.92
C LEU A 368 -21.04 -0.80 3.23
N MET A 369 -21.73 -1.82 3.75
CA MET A 369 -22.96 -2.36 3.19
C MET A 369 -24.03 -2.49 4.27
N SER A 370 -25.30 -2.29 3.90
CA SER A 370 -26.42 -2.66 4.77
C SER A 370 -26.71 -4.14 4.65
N ARG A 371 -27.11 -4.79 5.74
CA ARG A 371 -27.55 -6.19 5.77
C ARG A 371 -29.08 -6.22 5.84
N GLU A 372 -29.70 -7.04 5.00
CA GLU A 372 -31.15 -7.32 5.09
C GLU A 372 -31.41 -8.46 6.09
N PRO A 373 -32.47 -8.40 6.93
CA PRO A 373 -33.43 -7.29 7.07
C PRO A 373 -32.94 -6.15 8.00
N ARG A 374 -31.85 -6.34 8.76
CA ARG A 374 -31.20 -5.33 9.62
C ARG A 374 -29.70 -5.64 9.78
N GLY A 375 -28.91 -4.61 10.07
CA GLY A 375 -27.48 -4.70 10.36
C GLY A 375 -26.58 -4.05 9.31
N ALA A 376 -25.28 -4.04 9.57
CA ALA A 376 -24.28 -3.53 8.65
C ALA A 376 -23.15 -4.53 8.42
N ARG A 377 -22.47 -4.39 7.28
CA ARG A 377 -21.28 -5.15 6.90
C ARG A 377 -20.19 -4.19 6.45
N ALA A 378 -19.07 -4.19 7.16
CA ALA A 378 -17.86 -3.52 6.74
C ALA A 378 -16.88 -4.56 6.16
N LEU A 379 -16.57 -4.46 4.87
CA LEU A 379 -15.68 -5.38 4.14
C LEU A 379 -14.38 -4.67 3.78
N ILE A 380 -13.28 -5.12 4.37
CA ILE A 380 -11.92 -4.76 3.98
C ILE A 380 -11.46 -5.71 2.89
N GLU A 381 -10.96 -5.19 1.77
CA GLU A 381 -10.25 -5.99 0.76
C GLU A 381 -8.83 -5.45 0.61
N LEU A 382 -7.83 -6.31 0.71
CA LEU A 382 -6.43 -5.93 0.57
C LEU A 382 -5.62 -6.97 -0.22
N PRO A 383 -4.56 -6.55 -0.95
CA PRO A 383 -3.66 -7.50 -1.59
C PRO A 383 -2.94 -8.32 -0.53
N ALA A 384 -3.04 -9.64 -0.60
CA ALA A 384 -2.54 -10.54 0.44
C ALA A 384 -1.04 -10.86 0.29
N GLU A 385 -0.44 -10.56 -0.86
CA GLU A 385 0.99 -10.70 -1.18
C GLU A 385 1.50 -9.43 -1.87
N SER A 386 2.80 -9.35 -2.20
CA SER A 386 3.47 -8.13 -2.67
C SER A 386 2.89 -7.50 -3.94
N GLY A 387 1.76 -6.81 -3.85
CA GLY A 387 1.14 -5.93 -4.86
C GLY A 387 0.79 -6.56 -6.22
N LEU A 388 1.23 -7.80 -6.51
CA LEU A 388 1.04 -8.52 -7.75
C LEU A 388 -0.36 -9.13 -7.79
N ILE A 389 -1.17 -8.64 -8.73
CA ILE A 389 -2.60 -8.98 -8.85
C ILE A 389 -2.88 -9.36 -10.31
N ASP A 390 -3.50 -10.51 -10.50
CA ASP A 390 -3.99 -10.95 -11.80
C ASP A 390 -5.12 -10.03 -12.26
N THR A 391 -4.89 -9.38 -13.39
CA THR A 391 -5.75 -8.32 -13.90
C THR A 391 -6.11 -8.64 -15.36
N VAL A 392 -7.40 -8.68 -15.66
CA VAL A 392 -7.90 -8.74 -17.03
C VAL A 392 -8.02 -7.31 -17.56
N TRP A 393 -7.52 -7.07 -18.77
CA TRP A 393 -7.55 -5.73 -19.36
C TRP A 393 -8.75 -5.55 -20.27
N LEU A 394 -9.59 -4.59 -19.93
CA LEU A 394 -10.77 -4.19 -20.67
C LEU A 394 -10.42 -3.00 -21.55
N THR A 395 -10.82 -3.03 -22.82
CA THR A 395 -10.58 -1.92 -23.74
C THR A 395 -11.85 -1.15 -24.01
N HIS A 396 -11.69 0.16 -24.17
CA HIS A 396 -12.68 1.08 -24.68
C HIS A 396 -11.98 2.01 -25.69
N ASP A 397 -12.25 1.77 -26.98
CA ASP A 397 -11.53 2.40 -28.09
C ASP A 397 -10.00 2.23 -27.93
N ASP A 398 -9.27 3.32 -27.69
CA ASP A 398 -7.81 3.33 -27.56
C ASP A 398 -7.32 3.26 -26.10
N TYR A 399 -8.26 3.22 -25.14
CA TYR A 399 -7.95 3.14 -23.71
C TYR A 399 -8.07 1.71 -23.19
N SER A 400 -7.16 1.33 -22.27
CA SER A 400 -7.19 0.06 -21.57
C SER A 400 -7.30 0.26 -20.06
N PHE A 401 -8.24 -0.42 -19.44
CA PHE A 401 -8.49 -0.41 -18.00
C PHE A 401 -8.29 -1.82 -17.44
N GLY A 402 -7.51 -1.93 -16.37
CA GLY A 402 -7.33 -3.20 -15.67
C GLY A 402 -8.52 -3.51 -14.78
N LEU A 403 -9.02 -4.73 -14.77
CA LEU A 403 -10.00 -5.21 -13.81
C LEU A 403 -9.40 -6.41 -13.07
N PRO A 404 -9.27 -6.39 -11.74
CA PRO A 404 -8.83 -7.56 -10.99
C PRO A 404 -9.72 -8.77 -11.30
N VAL A 405 -9.11 -9.90 -11.62
CA VAL A 405 -9.83 -11.11 -12.08
C VAL A 405 -10.82 -11.62 -11.03
N MET A 406 -10.59 -11.35 -9.75
CA MET A 406 -11.52 -11.70 -8.66
C MET A 406 -12.93 -11.12 -8.82
N TYR A 407 -13.08 -10.03 -9.57
CA TYR A 407 -14.37 -9.40 -9.84
C TYR A 407 -14.97 -9.83 -11.18
N ALA A 408 -14.19 -10.52 -12.04
CA ALA A 408 -14.58 -10.93 -13.37
C ALA A 408 -14.87 -12.44 -13.40
N ARG A 409 -16.14 -12.81 -13.49
CA ARG A 409 -16.55 -14.23 -13.48
C ARG A 409 -16.33 -14.92 -14.81
N ARG A 410 -16.73 -14.28 -15.91
CA ARG A 410 -16.54 -14.78 -17.28
C ARG A 410 -16.65 -13.66 -18.31
N VAL A 411 -16.13 -13.94 -19.51
CA VAL A 411 -16.26 -13.09 -20.69
C VAL A 411 -17.29 -13.72 -21.64
N VAL A 412 -18.25 -12.92 -22.09
CA VAL A 412 -19.32 -13.33 -22.99
C VAL A 412 -19.19 -12.59 -24.32
N LYS A 413 -19.47 -13.28 -25.43
CA LYS A 413 -19.56 -12.68 -26.77
C LYS A 413 -21.01 -12.25 -27.04
N ASN A 414 -21.22 -11.34 -28.00
CA ASN A 414 -22.53 -10.83 -28.39
C ASN A 414 -23.26 -10.08 -27.24
N SER A 415 -22.55 -9.14 -26.61
CA SER A 415 -23.07 -8.31 -25.51
C SER A 415 -24.38 -7.59 -25.81
N GLU A 416 -24.67 -7.30 -27.08
CA GLU A 416 -25.91 -6.66 -27.55
C GLU A 416 -27.16 -7.48 -27.21
N ARG A 417 -27.05 -8.80 -27.01
CA ARG A 417 -28.19 -9.71 -26.77
C ARG A 417 -28.51 -9.95 -25.29
N ILE A 418 -27.70 -9.43 -24.37
CA ILE A 418 -27.76 -9.78 -22.93
C ILE A 418 -27.98 -8.57 -22.02
N GLY A 419 -28.39 -7.42 -22.57
CA GLY A 419 -28.64 -6.21 -21.78
C GLY A 419 -27.40 -5.65 -21.08
N ALA A 420 -26.21 -5.87 -21.66
CA ALA A 420 -24.95 -5.44 -21.05
C ALA A 420 -24.80 -3.91 -21.04
N ILE A 421 -24.24 -3.40 -19.94
CA ILE A 421 -24.10 -1.97 -19.67
C ILE A 421 -22.74 -1.50 -20.14
N SER A 422 -22.70 -0.42 -20.92
CA SER A 422 -21.44 0.10 -21.45
C SER A 422 -20.48 0.49 -20.33
N LEU A 423 -19.25 -0.04 -20.37
CA LEU A 423 -18.17 0.38 -19.47
C LEU A 423 -17.96 1.90 -19.56
N ALA A 424 -18.06 2.48 -20.77
CA ALA A 424 -17.92 3.92 -20.98
C ALA A 424 -18.92 4.71 -20.15
N ARG A 425 -20.18 4.27 -20.11
CA ARG A 425 -21.24 4.91 -19.33
C ARG A 425 -20.96 4.83 -17.83
N CYS A 426 -20.43 3.71 -17.33
CA CYS A 426 -20.02 3.58 -15.92
C CYS A 426 -18.82 4.48 -15.55
N LEU A 427 -17.96 4.78 -16.52
CA LEU A 427 -16.77 5.62 -16.34
C LEU A 427 -17.01 7.10 -16.63
N GLY A 428 -18.17 7.49 -17.18
CA GLY A 428 -18.42 8.86 -17.63
C GLY A 428 -17.63 9.23 -18.91
N LEU A 429 -17.32 8.23 -19.74
CA LEU A 429 -16.60 8.39 -21.00
C LEU A 429 -17.59 8.53 -22.18
N PRO A 430 -17.17 9.16 -23.29
CA PRO A 430 -17.94 9.19 -24.52
C PRO A 430 -18.31 7.78 -25.01
N PRO A 431 -19.43 7.64 -25.76
CA PRO A 431 -19.79 6.35 -26.34
C PRO A 431 -18.69 5.86 -27.30
N SER A 432 -18.50 4.54 -27.28
CA SER A 432 -17.47 3.85 -28.07
C SER A 432 -17.68 4.06 -29.56
N ARG A 433 -16.61 4.36 -30.29
CA ARG A 433 -16.63 4.38 -31.75
C ARG A 433 -16.58 2.96 -32.33
N ARG A 434 -15.99 2.02 -31.59
CA ARG A 434 -15.91 0.60 -31.95
C ARG A 434 -17.13 -0.20 -31.46
N PRO A 435 -17.54 -1.26 -32.16
CA PRO A 435 -18.65 -2.11 -31.73
C PRO A 435 -18.31 -2.83 -30.42
N LEU A 436 -19.24 -2.79 -29.46
CA LEU A 436 -19.12 -3.44 -28.16
C LEU A 436 -19.59 -4.90 -28.29
N THR A 437 -18.71 -5.76 -28.80
CA THR A 437 -19.03 -7.17 -29.12
C THR A 437 -18.80 -8.14 -27.95
N ARG A 438 -18.12 -7.69 -26.88
CA ARG A 438 -17.81 -8.49 -25.70
C ARG A 438 -18.38 -7.86 -24.44
N ALA A 439 -18.76 -8.69 -23.48
CA ALA A 439 -19.04 -8.26 -22.12
C ALA A 439 -18.29 -9.09 -21.08
N VAL A 440 -18.06 -8.50 -19.92
CA VAL A 440 -17.53 -9.17 -18.74
C VAL A 440 -18.63 -9.21 -17.67
N GLU A 441 -18.92 -10.40 -17.16
CA GLU A 441 -19.80 -10.56 -16.00
C GLU A 441 -19.01 -10.17 -14.74
N LEU A 442 -19.47 -9.12 -14.07
CA LEU A 442 -19.01 -8.75 -12.74
C LEU A 442 -19.81 -9.54 -11.70
N ASP A 443 -19.09 -10.26 -10.85
CA ASP A 443 -19.66 -11.00 -9.71
C ASP A 443 -19.04 -10.46 -8.42
N ILE A 444 -19.80 -9.60 -7.75
CA ILE A 444 -19.39 -8.94 -6.52
C ILE A 444 -20.26 -9.47 -5.39
N ALA A 445 -19.63 -9.94 -4.31
CA ALA A 445 -20.36 -10.47 -3.16
C ALA A 445 -21.37 -9.44 -2.62
N GLY A 446 -22.64 -9.83 -2.56
CA GLY A 446 -23.73 -8.97 -2.10
C GLY A 446 -24.31 -8.01 -3.15
N LEU A 447 -23.91 -8.13 -4.42
CA LEU A 447 -24.56 -7.46 -5.54
C LEU A 447 -25.18 -8.46 -6.51
N THR A 448 -26.24 -8.05 -7.19
CA THR A 448 -26.71 -8.77 -8.37
C THR A 448 -25.65 -8.70 -9.47
N PRO A 449 -25.29 -9.83 -10.12
CA PRO A 449 -24.29 -9.84 -11.19
C PRO A 449 -24.67 -8.91 -12.34
N VAL A 450 -23.67 -8.21 -12.89
CA VAL A 450 -23.88 -7.23 -13.98
C VAL A 450 -22.93 -7.52 -15.14
N TYR A 451 -23.42 -7.39 -16.37
CA TYR A 451 -22.59 -7.52 -17.57
C TYR A 451 -22.11 -6.14 -18.05
N LEU A 452 -20.79 -5.97 -18.16
CA LEU A 452 -20.17 -4.75 -18.69
C LEU A 452 -19.74 -4.94 -20.15
N SER A 453 -20.33 -4.19 -21.07
CA SER A 453 -19.95 -4.23 -22.49
C SER A 453 -18.71 -3.37 -22.77
N VAL A 454 -17.79 -3.94 -23.54
CA VAL A 454 -16.44 -3.40 -23.82
C VAL A 454 -16.08 -3.61 -25.29
N SER A 455 -15.17 -2.78 -25.83
CA SER A 455 -14.74 -2.93 -27.23
C SER A 455 -13.83 -4.13 -27.44
N GLY A 456 -13.21 -4.62 -26.37
CA GLY A 456 -12.30 -5.77 -26.40
C GLY A 456 -11.81 -6.15 -25.01
N VAL A 457 -11.29 -7.37 -24.92
CA VAL A 457 -10.71 -7.94 -23.69
C VAL A 457 -9.35 -8.52 -24.05
N LEU A 458 -8.30 -8.01 -23.41
CA LEU A 458 -6.92 -8.50 -23.59
C LEU A 458 -6.61 -9.60 -22.56
N PRO A 459 -5.50 -10.35 -22.73
CA PRO A 459 -5.11 -11.41 -21.81
C PRO A 459 -4.93 -10.94 -20.36
N VAL A 460 -5.06 -11.88 -19.43
CA VAL A 460 -4.74 -11.65 -18.02
C VAL A 460 -3.23 -11.41 -17.88
N GLU A 461 -2.89 -10.34 -17.17
CA GLU A 461 -1.52 -10.01 -16.81
C GLU A 461 -1.41 -9.90 -15.28
N THR A 462 -0.38 -10.50 -14.70
CA THR A 462 -0.04 -10.30 -13.28
C THR A 462 0.72 -8.99 -13.13
N VAL A 463 0.12 -8.01 -12.45
CA VAL A 463 0.64 -6.63 -12.40
C VAL A 463 0.74 -6.11 -10.98
N ASN A 464 1.72 -5.23 -10.74
CA ASN A 464 1.84 -4.55 -9.45
C ASN A 464 0.95 -3.31 -9.42
N ILE A 465 -0.06 -3.30 -8.55
CA ILE A 465 -0.99 -2.18 -8.44
C ILE A 465 -0.45 -1.17 -7.44
N HIS A 466 -0.19 0.05 -7.92
CA HIS A 466 0.21 1.18 -7.09
C HIS A 466 -1.01 2.03 -6.72
N ALA A 467 -0.98 2.60 -5.51
CA ALA A 467 -1.99 3.57 -5.12
C ALA A 467 -1.94 4.78 -6.07
N VAL A 468 -3.12 5.22 -6.52
CA VAL A 468 -3.26 6.46 -7.28
C VAL A 468 -3.37 7.66 -6.33
N PRO A 469 -2.81 8.82 -6.68
CA PRO A 469 -3.03 10.05 -5.94
C PRO A 469 -4.54 10.36 -5.76
N PRO A 470 -4.95 10.98 -4.64
CA PRO A 470 -6.36 11.34 -4.39
C PRO A 470 -7.01 12.15 -5.52
N SER A 471 -6.23 12.97 -6.24
CA SER A 471 -6.68 13.75 -7.40
C SER A 471 -7.17 12.89 -8.57
N ILE A 472 -6.55 11.72 -8.79
CA ILE A 472 -6.96 10.76 -9.83
C ILE A 472 -8.07 9.86 -9.30
N ALA A 473 -7.96 9.43 -8.03
CA ALA A 473 -8.96 8.59 -7.38
C ALA A 473 -10.37 9.23 -7.36
N ARG A 474 -10.45 10.57 -7.23
CA ARG A 474 -11.73 11.31 -7.25
C ARG A 474 -12.38 11.41 -8.63
N ARG A 475 -11.63 11.21 -9.73
CA ARG A 475 -12.16 11.38 -11.10
C ARG A 475 -12.86 10.16 -11.67
N GLY A 476 -12.79 9.01 -10.99
CA GLY A 476 -13.42 7.79 -11.49
C GLY A 476 -13.31 6.62 -10.53
N PRO A 477 -13.89 5.47 -10.88
CA PRO A 477 -13.90 4.29 -10.03
C PRO A 477 -12.58 3.52 -10.17
N TYR A 478 -11.47 4.13 -9.74
CA TYR A 478 -10.13 3.57 -9.88
C TYR A 478 -9.60 3.05 -8.53
N SER A 479 -9.10 1.82 -8.52
CA SER A 479 -8.49 1.18 -7.34
C SER A 479 -6.98 1.37 -7.28
N GLY A 480 -6.35 1.70 -8.41
CA GLY A 480 -4.90 1.93 -8.52
C GLY A 480 -4.44 2.19 -9.95
N ALA A 481 -3.13 2.27 -10.12
CA ALA A 481 -2.47 2.42 -11.41
C ALA A 481 -1.34 1.40 -11.57
N VAL A 482 -1.08 1.03 -12.81
CA VAL A 482 -0.09 0.03 -13.20
C VAL A 482 0.75 0.60 -14.34
N LEU A 483 2.05 0.36 -14.29
CA LEU A 483 2.93 0.59 -15.44
C LEU A 483 3.06 -0.73 -16.21
N ARG A 484 2.49 -0.81 -17.42
CA ARG A 484 2.51 -2.02 -18.26
C ARG A 484 3.86 -2.21 -18.95
N ARG A 485 4.10 -3.41 -19.48
CA ARG A 485 5.26 -3.71 -20.34
C ARG A 485 5.22 -2.77 -21.55
N GLY A 486 6.23 -1.91 -21.69
CA GLY A 486 6.28 -0.85 -22.70
C GLY A 486 6.07 0.57 -22.17
N GLY A 487 5.93 0.75 -20.85
CA GLY A 487 5.88 2.08 -20.22
C GLY A 487 4.53 2.79 -20.27
N GLN A 488 3.49 2.11 -20.77
CA GLN A 488 2.12 2.64 -20.78
C GLN A 488 1.50 2.56 -19.39
N LEU A 489 0.96 3.68 -18.91
CA LEU A 489 0.19 3.74 -17.68
C LEU A 489 -1.21 3.19 -17.92
N GLY A 490 -1.65 2.24 -17.09
CA GLY A 490 -3.01 1.73 -17.08
C GLY A 490 -3.68 1.98 -15.74
N LEU A 491 -4.94 2.39 -15.76
CA LEU A 491 -5.75 2.53 -14.55
C LEU A 491 -6.44 1.21 -14.24
N VAL A 492 -6.44 0.83 -12.96
CA VAL A 492 -7.15 -0.35 -12.48
C VAL A 492 -8.50 0.09 -11.94
N LEU A 493 -9.55 -0.56 -12.42
CA LEU A 493 -10.94 -0.36 -12.02
C LEU A 493 -11.19 -0.90 -10.62
N HIS A 494 -12.04 -0.19 -9.91
CA HIS A 494 -12.60 -0.59 -8.64
C HIS A 494 -13.89 -1.38 -8.91
N GLY A 495 -13.79 -2.71 -9.02
CA GLY A 495 -14.89 -3.61 -9.42
C GLY A 495 -16.25 -3.33 -8.75
N PRO A 496 -16.34 -3.27 -7.41
CA PRO A 496 -17.60 -2.98 -6.72
C PRO A 496 -18.24 -1.65 -7.13
N VAL A 497 -17.47 -0.55 -7.16
CA VAL A 497 -17.98 0.78 -7.58
C VAL A 497 -18.44 0.77 -9.03
N VAL A 498 -17.73 0.07 -9.93
CA VAL A 498 -18.16 -0.06 -11.33
C VAL A 498 -19.46 -0.86 -11.42
N ALA A 499 -19.61 -1.96 -10.68
CA ALA A 499 -20.84 -2.76 -10.66
C ALA A 499 -22.04 -1.94 -10.18
N LEU A 500 -21.86 -1.12 -9.14
CA LEU A 500 -22.91 -0.23 -8.64
C LEU A 500 -23.33 0.83 -9.65
N ARG A 501 -22.34 1.52 -10.24
CA ARG A 501 -22.62 2.49 -11.31
C ARG A 501 -23.37 1.83 -12.46
N ALA A 502 -23.03 0.58 -12.78
CA ALA A 502 -23.73 -0.19 -13.77
C ALA A 502 -25.20 -0.44 -13.35
N GLN A 503 -25.47 -0.88 -12.12
CA GLN A 503 -26.86 -1.07 -11.64
C GLN A 503 -27.69 0.22 -11.66
N VAL A 504 -27.11 1.36 -11.24
CA VAL A 504 -27.77 2.68 -11.31
C VAL A 504 -28.09 3.06 -12.75
N VAL A 505 -27.16 2.79 -13.68
CA VAL A 505 -27.37 3.01 -15.10
C VAL A 505 -28.49 2.12 -15.66
N ALA A 506 -28.60 0.87 -15.19
CA ALA A 506 -29.68 -0.05 -15.59
C ALA A 506 -31.05 0.35 -15.02
N SER A 507 -31.12 0.94 -13.82
CA SER A 507 -32.38 1.33 -13.19
C SER A 507 -33.01 2.61 -13.76
N GLY A 508 -32.39 3.24 -14.76
CA GLY A 508 -33.01 4.31 -15.53
C GLY A 508 -33.07 5.68 -14.84
N THR A 509 -32.41 5.88 -13.71
CA THR A 509 -32.24 7.22 -13.12
C THR A 509 -31.22 8.02 -13.94
N SER A 510 -31.74 8.69 -14.96
CA SER A 510 -31.04 9.67 -15.77
C SER A 510 -30.76 10.92 -14.95
N SER A 511 -29.62 10.96 -14.26
CA SER A 511 -28.92 12.23 -14.04
C SER A 511 -27.51 12.11 -14.62
N SER A 512 -27.15 13.08 -15.43
CA SER A 512 -25.90 13.13 -16.19
C SER A 512 -24.70 12.92 -15.26
N LEU A 513 -24.02 11.78 -15.39
CA LEU A 513 -22.68 11.58 -14.84
C LEU A 513 -21.78 12.71 -15.37
N PRO A 514 -21.14 13.52 -14.51
CA PRO A 514 -20.27 14.58 -14.98
C PRO A 514 -19.12 13.97 -15.81
N PRO A 515 -18.76 14.55 -16.96
CA PRO A 515 -17.68 14.06 -17.78
C PRO A 515 -16.38 14.11 -16.97
N ALA A 516 -15.60 13.02 -17.01
CA ALA A 516 -14.24 13.02 -16.49
C ALA A 516 -13.40 13.98 -17.36
N ARG A 517 -13.27 15.24 -16.92
CA ARG A 517 -12.30 16.20 -17.49
C ARG A 517 -10.91 15.99 -16.90
#